data_AF-A0A7V9ETI7-F1
#
_entry.id   AF-A0A7V9ETI7-F1
#
_cell.length_a   1.000
_cell.length_b   1.000
_cell.length_c   1.000
_cell.angle_alpha   90.00
_cell.angle_beta   90.00
_cell.angle_gamma   90.00
#
_symmetry.space_group_name_H-M   'P 1'
#
loop_
_entity.id
_entity.type
_entity.pdbx_description
1 polymer ?
#
loop_
_entity_poly.entity_id
_entity_poly.type
_entity_poly.pdbx_seq_one_letter_code
_entity_poly.pdbx_strand_id
1 'polypeptide(L)'
;MKLLSKIALTIALVAGITAAAQAQISYTGTTYTQNANSFLGTSATVPVGWAYAFTGTSVFNGVGTGTSGTGGAWAYGLLGENSFGALRSGTPGNITLSVNFTNSTGSTLTDLVVMFNYEQWRYANTSGWNLSGTGGLTGVAAVNSADFTGGAIGVNGTPTSIPINLTLTGLSIPNGATFGFSWLTTDASGSDNGISVDDFSLSAIPEPSVYMLLGVGLLFCGQRFLRRKRA
;
A
#
# COMPACT_ATOMS: atom_id res chain seq x y z
N MET A 1 39.86 -46.92 31.79
CA MET A 1 38.82 -45.87 31.89
C MET A 1 38.48 -45.44 30.47
N LYS A 2 37.32 -45.87 29.93
CA LYS A 2 36.97 -45.76 28.49
C LYS A 2 36.48 -44.35 28.16
N LEU A 3 37.07 -43.74 27.11
CA LEU A 3 36.58 -42.51 26.48
C LEU A 3 35.20 -42.74 25.85
N LEU A 4 34.24 -41.87 26.13
CA LEU A 4 32.98 -41.76 25.38
C LEU A 4 32.96 -40.40 24.67
N SER A 5 33.27 -40.44 23.37
CA SER A 5 33.06 -39.35 22.43
C SER A 5 31.55 -39.18 22.21
N LYS A 6 31.01 -38.01 22.55
CA LYS A 6 29.63 -37.62 22.21
C LYS A 6 29.69 -36.76 20.95
N ILE A 7 29.37 -37.35 19.80
CA ILE A 7 29.14 -36.62 18.55
C ILE A 7 27.74 -36.00 18.67
N ALA A 8 27.69 -34.66 18.74
CA ALA A 8 26.44 -33.92 18.64
C ALA A 8 26.11 -33.72 17.16
N LEU A 9 24.99 -34.29 16.70
CA LEU A 9 24.45 -34.07 15.36
C LEU A 9 23.53 -32.85 15.39
N THR A 10 23.99 -31.72 14.85
CA THR A 10 23.18 -30.51 14.70
C THR A 10 22.29 -30.65 13.47
N ILE A 11 21.00 -30.87 13.65
CA ILE A 11 20.00 -30.77 12.57
C ILE A 11 19.62 -29.29 12.45
N ALA A 12 20.11 -28.62 11.41
CA ALA A 12 19.65 -27.30 11.04
C ALA A 12 18.26 -27.43 10.38
N LEU A 13 17.21 -27.09 11.12
CA LEU A 13 15.86 -26.92 10.58
C LEU A 13 15.85 -25.64 9.74
N VAL A 14 16.04 -25.75 8.43
CA VAL A 14 15.72 -24.66 7.51
C VAL A 14 14.20 -24.62 7.41
N ALA A 15 13.57 -23.75 8.20
CA ALA A 15 12.19 -23.37 7.99
C ALA A 15 12.11 -22.62 6.65
N GLY A 16 11.73 -23.33 5.59
CA GLY A 16 11.37 -22.72 4.33
C GLY A 16 10.12 -21.88 4.54
N ILE A 17 10.29 -20.57 4.73
CA ILE A 17 9.19 -19.61 4.66
C ILE A 17 8.77 -19.60 3.18
N THR A 18 7.75 -20.37 2.83
CA THR A 18 7.05 -20.15 1.56
C THR A 18 6.38 -18.79 1.68
N ALA A 19 6.99 -17.75 1.12
CA ALA A 19 6.30 -16.51 0.84
C ALA A 19 5.11 -16.88 -0.07
N ALA A 20 3.89 -16.87 0.50
CA ALA A 20 2.70 -16.92 -0.33
C ALA A 20 2.81 -15.76 -1.33
N ALA A 21 2.77 -16.06 -2.63
CA ALA A 21 2.72 -15.03 -3.64
C ALA A 21 1.44 -14.21 -3.37
N GLN A 22 1.61 -13.00 -2.83
CA GLN A 22 0.49 -12.10 -2.63
C GLN A 22 -0.09 -11.75 -4.01
N ALA A 23 -1.41 -11.84 -4.16
CA ALA A 23 -2.07 -11.46 -5.39
C ALA A 23 -1.74 -10.00 -5.73
N GLN A 24 -1.37 -9.72 -6.97
CA GLN A 24 -0.97 -8.39 -7.44
C GLN A 24 -2.06 -7.79 -8.32
N ILE A 25 -2.16 -6.46 -8.31
CA ILE A 25 -3.01 -5.71 -9.25
C ILE A 25 -2.26 -5.58 -10.58
N SER A 26 -2.86 -6.05 -11.67
CA SER A 26 -2.34 -5.75 -13.01
C SER A 26 -2.65 -4.28 -13.35
N TYR A 27 -1.62 -3.45 -13.34
CA TYR A 27 -1.75 -2.01 -13.60
C TYR A 27 -1.61 -1.73 -15.10
N THR A 28 -2.70 -1.33 -15.74
CA THR A 28 -2.79 -1.14 -17.20
C THR A 28 -2.63 0.32 -17.64
N GLY A 29 -2.34 1.24 -16.70
CA GLY A 29 -2.10 2.65 -16.99
C GLY A 29 -3.34 3.55 -16.75
N THR A 30 -4.51 2.95 -16.53
CA THR A 30 -5.69 3.67 -16.04
C THR A 30 -5.58 3.91 -14.54
N THR A 31 -6.15 5.01 -14.05
CA THR A 31 -6.21 5.29 -12.60
C THR A 31 -6.81 4.10 -11.85
N TYR A 32 -6.07 3.59 -10.87
CA TYR A 32 -6.56 2.62 -9.91
C TYR A 32 -7.02 3.35 -8.65
N THR A 33 -8.15 2.95 -8.08
CA THR A 33 -8.70 3.50 -6.84
C THR A 33 -9.11 2.39 -5.88
N GLN A 34 -8.93 2.61 -4.58
CA GLN A 34 -9.43 1.76 -3.52
C GLN A 34 -9.85 2.63 -2.33
N ASN A 35 -11.14 2.58 -1.99
CA ASN A 35 -11.75 3.36 -0.90
C ASN A 35 -12.03 2.53 0.36
N ALA A 36 -11.57 1.28 0.43
CA ALA A 36 -11.64 0.40 1.60
C ALA A 36 -13.05 0.12 2.18
N ASN A 37 -14.14 0.69 1.66
CA ASN A 37 -15.51 0.51 2.19
C ASN A 37 -15.97 -0.95 2.25
N SER A 38 -15.45 -1.81 1.35
CA SER A 38 -15.74 -3.26 1.36
C SER A 38 -14.89 -4.06 2.35
N PHE A 39 -13.85 -3.48 2.95
CA PHE A 39 -13.05 -4.11 3.99
C PHE A 39 -13.82 -4.09 5.30
N LEU A 40 -14.09 -5.27 5.86
CA LEU A 40 -14.87 -5.43 7.09
C LEU A 40 -13.99 -5.82 8.27
N GLY A 41 -12.68 -5.57 8.19
CA GLY A 41 -11.74 -5.91 9.25
C GLY A 41 -11.54 -7.41 9.40
N THR A 42 -11.69 -8.18 8.31
CA THR A 42 -11.41 -9.62 8.23
C THR A 42 -10.44 -9.92 7.09
N SER A 43 -9.66 -10.99 7.20
CA SER A 43 -8.73 -11.41 6.13
C SER A 43 -9.44 -11.70 4.81
N ALA A 44 -10.67 -12.22 4.85
CA ALA A 44 -11.46 -12.55 3.66
C ALA A 44 -11.96 -11.31 2.90
N THR A 45 -12.02 -10.15 3.56
CA THR A 45 -12.49 -8.89 2.99
C THR A 45 -11.36 -7.95 2.57
N VAL A 46 -10.10 -8.38 2.68
CA VAL A 46 -8.96 -7.63 2.16
C VAL A 46 -9.01 -7.67 0.63
N PRO A 47 -9.08 -6.53 -0.08
CA PRO A 47 -9.15 -6.52 -1.54
C PRO A 47 -7.92 -7.12 -2.21
N VAL A 48 -8.09 -7.64 -3.43
CA VAL A 48 -6.98 -8.14 -4.25
C VAL A 48 -5.90 -7.05 -4.41
N GLY A 49 -4.64 -7.45 -4.29
CA GLY A 49 -3.51 -6.52 -4.32
C GLY A 49 -3.13 -5.96 -2.96
N TRP A 50 -4.06 -5.92 -2.00
CA TRP A 50 -3.82 -5.46 -0.65
C TRP A 50 -3.53 -6.64 0.29
N ALA A 51 -2.75 -6.40 1.33
CA ALA A 51 -2.44 -7.42 2.32
C ALA A 51 -2.11 -6.81 3.69
N TYR A 52 -2.43 -7.56 4.74
CA TYR A 52 -1.88 -7.34 6.08
C TYR A 52 -0.87 -8.43 6.41
N ALA A 53 0.28 -8.03 6.94
CA ALA A 53 1.25 -8.93 7.57
C ALA A 53 1.41 -8.56 9.05
N PHE A 54 1.70 -9.58 9.86
CA PHE A 54 1.80 -9.47 11.31
C PHE A 54 3.10 -10.14 11.75
N THR A 55 3.82 -9.56 12.70
CA THR A 55 4.98 -10.24 13.29
C THR A 55 4.58 -11.39 14.21
N GLY A 56 3.43 -11.27 14.88
CA GLY A 56 2.83 -12.31 15.69
C GLY A 56 1.62 -12.98 15.03
N THR A 57 0.76 -13.58 15.84
CA THR A 57 -0.51 -14.17 15.37
C THR A 57 -1.35 -13.13 14.64
N SER A 58 -1.87 -13.46 13.46
CA SER A 58 -2.74 -12.55 12.72
C SER A 58 -4.03 -12.27 13.48
N VAL A 59 -4.33 -10.99 13.70
CA VAL A 59 -5.54 -10.54 14.42
C VAL A 59 -6.28 -9.53 13.56
N PHE A 60 -7.56 -9.82 13.34
CA PHE A 60 -8.51 -9.04 12.56
C PHE A 60 -9.74 -8.84 13.44
N ASN A 61 -10.02 -7.60 13.81
CA ASN A 61 -11.00 -7.29 14.86
C ASN A 61 -12.35 -6.78 14.33
N GLY A 62 -12.56 -6.81 13.02
CA GLY A 62 -13.78 -6.32 12.40
C GLY A 62 -13.80 -4.81 12.23
N VAL A 63 -15.02 -4.26 12.16
CA VAL A 63 -15.26 -2.81 12.04
C VAL A 63 -15.16 -2.15 13.41
N GLY A 64 -14.51 -0.99 13.49
CA GLY A 64 -14.34 -0.25 14.74
C GLY A 64 -14.28 1.26 14.55
N THR A 65 -14.44 2.01 15.63
CA THR A 65 -14.47 3.48 15.61
C THR A 65 -13.30 4.10 16.39
N GLY A 66 -12.20 3.36 16.57
CA GLY A 66 -11.03 3.78 17.36
C GLY A 66 -11.21 3.73 18.89
N THR A 67 -12.36 3.28 19.40
CA THR A 67 -12.64 3.20 20.85
C THR A 67 -11.95 2.02 21.55
N SER A 68 -11.71 0.93 20.82
CA SER A 68 -11.07 -0.27 21.36
C SER A 68 -9.55 -0.09 21.51
N GLY A 69 -8.99 -0.66 22.58
CA GLY A 69 -7.54 -0.79 22.78
C GLY A 69 -6.96 -2.12 22.31
N THR A 70 -7.77 -2.99 21.70
CA THR A 70 -7.32 -4.33 21.27
C THR A 70 -6.48 -4.24 20.00
N GLY A 71 -5.26 -4.76 20.06
CA GLY A 71 -4.35 -4.84 18.92
C GLY A 71 -4.90 -5.70 17.78
N GLY A 72 -4.60 -5.31 16.54
CA GLY A 72 -5.01 -6.01 15.32
C GLY A 72 -5.25 -5.07 14.14
N ALA A 73 -5.55 -5.67 12.99
CA ALA A 73 -6.11 -4.95 11.85
C ALA A 73 -7.59 -4.66 12.09
N TRP A 74 -8.01 -3.46 11.70
CA TRP A 74 -9.36 -2.95 11.88
C TRP A 74 -9.87 -2.34 10.58
N ALA A 75 -11.14 -2.56 10.26
CA ALA A 75 -11.83 -1.64 9.35
C ALA A 75 -12.28 -0.45 10.19
N TYR A 76 -11.51 0.64 10.19
CA TYR A 76 -11.94 1.81 10.94
C TYR A 76 -12.99 2.57 10.15
N GLY A 77 -14.13 2.86 10.74
CA GLY A 77 -15.23 3.39 9.95
C GLY A 77 -16.51 3.66 10.71
N LEU A 78 -17.39 4.43 10.07
CA LEU A 78 -18.76 4.69 10.51
C LEU A 78 -19.68 4.58 9.30
N LEU A 79 -20.86 3.96 9.50
CA LEU A 79 -21.94 3.92 8.50
C LEU A 79 -21.54 3.32 7.13
N GLY A 80 -20.53 2.44 7.10
CA GLY A 80 -20.07 1.77 5.88
C GLY A 80 -18.93 2.46 5.13
N GLU A 81 -18.52 3.65 5.59
CA GLU A 81 -17.26 4.27 5.17
C GLU A 81 -16.14 3.70 6.03
N ASN A 82 -15.34 2.80 5.47
CA ASN A 82 -14.32 2.03 6.19
C ASN A 82 -12.95 2.29 5.57
N SER A 83 -11.91 2.35 6.40
CA SER A 83 -10.52 2.51 6.00
C SER A 83 -9.64 1.36 6.49
N PHE A 84 -8.49 1.16 5.85
CA PHE A 84 -7.53 0.11 6.20
C PHE A 84 -6.76 0.46 7.47
N GLY A 85 -7.28 0.06 8.63
CA GLY A 85 -6.75 0.40 9.94
C GLY A 85 -5.84 -0.65 10.58
N ALA A 86 -5.02 -0.18 11.51
CA ALA A 86 -4.31 -1.02 12.46
C ALA A 86 -4.23 -0.36 13.84
N LEU A 87 -4.23 -1.21 14.88
CA LEU A 87 -3.82 -0.89 16.23
C LEU A 87 -2.74 -1.88 16.63
N ARG A 88 -1.56 -1.40 16.98
CA ARG A 88 -0.34 -2.22 17.14
C ARG A 88 -0.05 -2.70 18.57
N SER A 89 -0.97 -2.45 19.51
CA SER A 89 -0.76 -2.71 20.94
C SER A 89 -0.75 -4.20 21.28
N GLY A 90 0.31 -4.67 21.93
CA GLY A 90 0.41 -6.04 22.45
C GLY A 90 0.47 -7.08 21.33
N THR A 91 -0.40 -8.10 21.37
CA THR A 91 -0.59 -8.97 20.19
C THR A 91 -1.45 -8.21 19.18
N PRO A 92 -1.05 -8.09 17.90
CA PRO A 92 -0.11 -8.96 17.16
C PRO A 92 1.33 -8.43 16.99
N GLY A 93 1.73 -7.38 17.69
CA GLY A 93 2.99 -6.67 17.50
C GLY A 93 2.93 -5.77 16.28
N ASN A 94 4.01 -5.76 15.48
CA ASN A 94 4.06 -4.93 14.28
C ASN A 94 3.06 -5.42 13.23
N ILE A 95 2.44 -4.46 12.56
CA ILE A 95 1.47 -4.69 11.50
C ILE A 95 1.95 -3.95 10.27
N THR A 96 1.94 -4.63 9.12
CA THR A 96 2.25 -4.03 7.83
C THR A 96 1.03 -4.12 6.94
N LEU A 97 0.53 -2.99 6.45
CA LEU A 97 -0.38 -2.94 5.31
C LEU A 97 0.45 -2.78 4.03
N SER A 98 0.14 -3.52 2.98
CA SER A 98 0.80 -3.34 1.69
C SER A 98 -0.20 -3.36 0.53
N VAL A 99 0.18 -2.71 -0.57
CA VAL A 99 -0.46 -2.86 -1.87
C VAL A 99 0.59 -3.13 -2.96
N ASN A 100 0.33 -4.12 -3.81
CA ASN A 100 1.29 -4.59 -4.81
C ASN A 100 0.68 -4.59 -6.21
N PHE A 101 1.45 -4.07 -7.17
CA PHE A 101 1.09 -3.94 -8.57
C PHE A 101 2.11 -4.65 -9.46
N THR A 102 1.66 -5.12 -10.62
CA THR A 102 2.50 -5.45 -11.78
C THR A 102 2.29 -4.38 -12.85
N ASN A 103 3.36 -3.78 -13.36
CA ASN A 103 3.26 -2.91 -14.52
C ASN A 103 2.84 -3.76 -15.74
N SER A 104 1.65 -3.52 -16.27
CA SER A 104 1.08 -4.18 -17.45
C SER A 104 0.67 -3.17 -18.52
N THR A 105 1.30 -1.99 -18.54
CA THR A 105 0.98 -0.92 -19.52
C THR A 105 1.52 -1.20 -20.92
N GLY A 106 2.44 -2.14 -21.07
CA GLY A 106 3.21 -2.34 -22.31
C GLY A 106 4.42 -1.41 -22.45
N SER A 107 4.67 -0.50 -21.49
CA SER A 107 5.82 0.41 -21.49
C SER A 107 6.46 0.52 -20.11
N THR A 108 7.65 1.13 -20.02
CA THR A 108 8.24 1.52 -18.73
C THR A 108 7.41 2.65 -18.11
N LEU A 109 7.12 2.55 -16.81
CA LEU A 109 6.59 3.67 -16.02
C LEU A 109 7.74 4.52 -15.52
N THR A 110 7.69 5.81 -15.84
CA THR A 110 8.69 6.83 -15.52
C THR A 110 8.19 7.80 -14.46
N ASP A 111 6.88 8.04 -14.40
CA ASP A 111 6.27 8.89 -13.39
C ASP A 111 4.93 8.32 -12.91
N LEU A 112 4.66 8.48 -11.62
CA LEU A 112 3.41 8.07 -10.97
C LEU A 112 2.88 9.20 -10.07
N VAL A 113 1.57 9.36 -10.03
CA VAL A 113 0.86 10.16 -9.02
C VAL A 113 0.16 9.21 -8.07
N VAL A 114 0.38 9.40 -6.78
CA VAL A 114 -0.16 8.58 -5.69
C VAL A 114 -0.86 9.49 -4.70
N MET A 115 -2.12 9.19 -4.38
CA MET A 115 -2.86 9.93 -3.36
C MET A 115 -3.53 8.94 -2.41
N PHE A 116 -3.64 9.31 -1.15
CA PHE A 116 -4.42 8.59 -0.13
C PHE A 116 -4.57 9.50 1.09
N ASN A 117 -5.44 9.13 2.02
CA ASN A 117 -5.60 9.78 3.31
C ASN A 117 -5.03 8.90 4.41
N TYR A 118 -4.27 9.49 5.34
CA TYR A 118 -4.15 8.90 6.66
C TYR A 118 -5.33 9.35 7.51
N GLU A 119 -5.93 8.44 8.26
CA GLU A 119 -6.93 8.79 9.27
C GLU A 119 -6.47 8.36 10.66
N GLN A 120 -6.50 9.29 11.61
CA GLN A 120 -6.25 8.96 13.01
C GLN A 120 -7.55 8.84 13.78
N TRP A 121 -7.89 7.61 14.17
CA TRP A 121 -9.11 7.22 14.89
C TRP A 121 -8.92 7.17 16.41
N ARG A 122 -7.68 7.04 16.87
CA ARG A 122 -7.31 7.04 18.28
C ARG A 122 -5.93 7.67 18.46
N TYR A 123 -5.82 8.61 19.38
CA TYR A 123 -4.55 9.12 19.88
C TYR A 123 -4.20 8.51 21.24
N ALA A 124 -2.95 8.10 21.39
CA ALA A 124 -2.35 7.66 22.64
C ALA A 124 -0.90 8.14 22.80
N ASN A 125 -0.17 8.32 21.70
CA ASN A 125 1.22 8.76 21.68
C ASN A 125 1.57 9.36 20.30
N THR A 126 2.83 9.70 20.04
CA THR A 126 3.28 10.23 18.73
C THR A 126 3.59 9.16 17.70
N SER A 127 3.19 7.92 17.96
CA SER A 127 3.52 6.81 17.10
C SER A 127 2.74 6.84 15.77
N GLY A 128 3.24 6.14 14.76
CA GLY A 128 2.76 6.35 13.40
C GLY A 128 2.91 5.17 12.46
N TRP A 129 2.83 5.47 11.17
CA TRP A 129 3.00 4.53 10.06
C TRP A 129 4.17 5.03 9.21
N ASN A 130 5.17 4.17 9.03
CA ASN A 130 6.28 4.43 8.12
C ASN A 130 5.91 3.90 6.73
N LEU A 131 5.91 4.78 5.73
CA LEU A 131 5.64 4.42 4.34
C LEU A 131 6.95 4.10 3.63
N SER A 132 6.94 3.02 2.87
CA SER A 132 8.06 2.65 2.00
C SER A 132 7.58 2.10 0.66
N GLY A 133 8.39 2.31 -0.38
CA GLY A 133 8.15 1.71 -1.68
C GLY A 133 8.67 0.28 -1.75
N THR A 134 8.01 -0.58 -2.53
CA THR A 134 8.44 -1.95 -2.82
C THR A 134 8.67 -2.15 -4.32
N GLY A 135 9.43 -3.19 -4.70
CA GLY A 135 9.74 -3.48 -6.10
C GLY A 135 10.42 -2.29 -6.77
N GLY A 136 9.88 -1.83 -7.91
CA GLY A 136 10.37 -0.67 -8.66
C GLY A 136 10.29 0.67 -7.91
N LEU A 137 9.67 0.73 -6.73
CA LEU A 137 9.64 1.92 -5.86
C LEU A 137 10.58 1.81 -4.65
N THR A 138 11.35 0.73 -4.54
CA THR A 138 12.30 0.55 -3.42
C THR A 138 13.32 1.69 -3.41
N GLY A 139 13.43 2.38 -2.26
CA GLY A 139 14.39 3.47 -2.08
C GLY A 139 13.98 4.82 -2.68
N VAL A 140 12.76 4.95 -3.23
CA VAL A 140 12.26 6.24 -3.71
C VAL A 140 12.03 7.19 -2.52
N ALA A 141 12.87 8.21 -2.41
CA ALA A 141 12.91 9.10 -1.25
C ALA A 141 11.57 9.80 -0.97
N ALA A 142 10.84 10.23 -2.01
CA ALA A 142 9.56 10.89 -1.86
C ALA A 142 8.49 9.99 -1.19
N VAL A 143 8.54 8.68 -1.45
CA VAL A 143 7.66 7.70 -0.78
C VAL A 143 8.05 7.58 0.69
N ASN A 144 9.35 7.43 0.96
CA ASN A 144 9.89 7.25 2.31
C ASN A 144 9.78 8.51 3.20
N SER A 145 9.49 9.67 2.63
CA SER A 145 9.28 10.92 3.37
C SER A 145 7.82 11.15 3.77
N ALA A 146 6.89 10.32 3.31
CA ALA A 146 5.44 10.48 3.52
C ALA A 146 4.92 9.63 4.70
N ASP A 147 5.73 9.59 5.76
CA ASP A 147 5.37 8.94 7.01
C ASP A 147 4.26 9.68 7.74
N PHE A 148 3.38 8.92 8.39
CA PHE A 148 2.44 9.49 9.35
C PHE A 148 3.10 9.56 10.73
N THR A 149 2.92 10.68 11.42
CA THR A 149 3.26 10.83 12.84
C THR A 149 2.00 11.19 13.62
N GLY A 150 1.75 10.49 14.72
CA GLY A 150 0.59 10.76 15.54
C GLY A 150 0.65 12.14 16.19
N GLY A 151 -0.41 12.93 16.02
CA GLY A 151 -0.62 14.19 16.73
C GLY A 151 -1.71 14.05 17.79
N ALA A 152 -1.74 14.91 18.81
CA ALA A 152 -2.85 14.97 19.77
C ALA A 152 -4.13 15.54 19.13
N ILE A 153 -4.59 14.88 18.07
CA ILE A 153 -5.66 15.22 17.14
C ILE A 153 -6.49 13.95 16.90
N GLY A 154 -7.76 14.11 16.53
CA GLY A 154 -8.68 12.98 16.42
C GLY A 154 -9.23 12.55 17.78
N VAL A 155 -10.55 12.36 17.82
CA VAL A 155 -11.28 11.86 18.99
C VAL A 155 -11.89 10.53 18.57
N ASN A 156 -12.00 9.58 19.50
CA ASN A 156 -12.66 8.31 19.21
C ASN A 156 -14.03 8.54 18.55
N GLY A 157 -14.27 7.94 17.38
CA GLY A 157 -15.49 8.12 16.59
C GLY A 157 -15.54 9.37 15.70
N THR A 158 -14.51 10.21 15.67
CA THR A 158 -14.38 11.33 14.72
C THR A 158 -12.91 11.47 14.30
N PRO A 159 -12.49 10.72 13.27
CA PRO A 159 -11.09 10.69 12.89
C PRO A 159 -10.63 12.05 12.35
N THR A 160 -9.33 12.31 12.45
CA THR A 160 -8.69 13.38 11.66
C THR A 160 -8.11 12.79 10.40
N SER A 161 -8.49 13.33 9.25
CA SER A 161 -7.97 12.93 7.94
C SER A 161 -6.85 13.87 7.48
N ILE A 162 -5.76 13.30 6.99
CA ILE A 162 -4.58 14.02 6.49
C ILE A 162 -4.27 13.51 5.07
N PRO A 163 -4.46 14.36 4.04
CA PRO A 163 -4.22 13.95 2.66
C PRO A 163 -2.72 13.86 2.36
N ILE A 164 -2.35 12.80 1.65
CA ILE A 164 -1.03 12.60 1.05
C ILE A 164 -1.19 12.67 -0.47
N ASN A 165 -0.30 13.43 -1.11
CA ASN A 165 -0.21 13.55 -2.56
C ASN A 165 1.25 13.53 -2.98
N LEU A 166 1.65 12.47 -3.69
CA LEU A 166 3.01 12.24 -4.14
C LEU A 166 3.06 12.23 -5.67
N THR A 167 3.93 13.06 -6.22
CA THR A 167 4.37 12.94 -7.61
C THR A 167 5.75 12.29 -7.60
N LEU A 168 5.81 11.04 -8.05
CA LEU A 168 7.03 10.26 -8.13
C LEU A 168 7.57 10.36 -9.55
N THR A 169 8.80 10.85 -9.70
CA THR A 169 9.41 11.09 -11.02
C THR A 169 10.73 10.38 -11.19
N GLY A 170 11.15 10.18 -12.44
CA GLY A 170 12.45 9.57 -12.75
C GLY A 170 12.52 8.08 -12.39
N LEU A 171 11.37 7.42 -12.41
CA LEU A 171 11.25 5.99 -12.17
C LEU A 171 11.74 5.19 -13.37
N SER A 172 12.06 3.91 -13.11
CA SER A 172 12.37 2.93 -14.15
C SER A 172 11.71 1.62 -13.77
N ILE A 173 10.41 1.50 -14.05
CA ILE A 173 9.61 0.30 -13.75
C ILE A 173 9.21 -0.32 -15.09
N PRO A 174 9.98 -1.28 -15.64
CA PRO A 174 9.68 -1.91 -16.93
C PRO A 174 8.32 -2.62 -16.95
N ASN A 175 7.76 -2.82 -18.14
CA ASN A 175 6.60 -3.69 -18.30
C ASN A 175 6.92 -5.10 -17.76
N GLY A 176 6.00 -5.67 -16.98
CA GLY A 176 6.14 -6.92 -16.24
C GLY A 176 6.81 -6.79 -14.87
N ALA A 177 7.41 -5.64 -14.53
CA ALA A 177 8.02 -5.43 -13.22
C ALA A 177 6.96 -5.16 -12.14
N THR A 178 7.27 -5.54 -10.90
CA THR A 178 6.40 -5.30 -9.75
C THR A 178 6.77 -4.01 -9.03
N PHE A 179 5.78 -3.33 -8.46
CA PHE A 179 5.98 -2.16 -7.61
C PHE A 179 4.85 -2.04 -6.60
N GLY A 180 5.01 -1.24 -5.55
CA GLY A 180 3.98 -1.12 -4.53
C GLY A 180 4.35 -0.23 -3.37
N PHE A 181 3.48 -0.22 -2.37
CA PHE A 181 3.59 0.59 -1.16
C PHE A 181 3.43 -0.31 0.06
N SER A 182 4.19 -0.02 1.11
CA SER A 182 4.16 -0.75 2.37
C SER A 182 4.13 0.26 3.50
N TRP A 183 3.07 0.23 4.28
CA TRP A 183 2.92 0.98 5.50
C TRP A 183 3.18 0.07 6.71
N LEU A 184 4.29 0.31 7.39
CA LEU A 184 4.67 -0.41 8.58
C LEU A 184 4.28 0.40 9.82
N THR A 185 3.59 -0.23 10.76
CA THR A 185 3.47 0.31 12.10
C THR A 185 4.18 -0.61 13.10
N THR A 186 5.13 -0.04 13.84
CA THR A 186 5.96 -0.75 14.81
C THR A 186 5.38 -0.59 16.19
N ASP A 187 5.13 -1.68 16.93
CA ASP A 187 4.62 -1.60 18.30
C ASP A 187 5.57 -0.80 19.21
N ALA A 188 5.01 0.16 19.97
CA ALA A 188 5.77 0.92 20.95
C ALA A 188 5.27 0.55 22.34
N SER A 189 6.12 0.68 23.36
CA SER A 189 5.68 0.40 24.73
C SER A 189 4.51 1.30 25.13
N GLY A 190 3.41 0.69 25.60
CA GLY A 190 2.26 1.41 26.15
C GLY A 190 1.02 1.32 25.26
N SER A 191 0.22 2.39 25.25
CA SER A 191 -0.96 2.49 24.39
C SER A 191 -0.59 3.08 23.04
N ASP A 192 -1.20 2.56 21.97
CA ASP A 192 -0.87 2.99 20.59
C ASP A 192 -2.01 3.63 19.81
N ASN A 193 -1.65 4.38 18.78
CA ASN A 193 -2.64 5.01 17.93
C ASN A 193 -3.41 4.00 17.08
N GLY A 194 -4.67 4.32 16.84
CA GLY A 194 -5.50 3.68 15.82
C GLY A 194 -5.41 4.54 14.57
N ILE A 195 -4.68 4.06 13.56
CA ILE A 195 -4.42 4.79 12.32
C ILE A 195 -4.85 3.91 11.15
N SER A 196 -5.37 4.52 10.10
CA SER A 196 -5.72 3.85 8.85
C SER A 196 -5.26 4.61 7.61
N VAL A 197 -5.32 3.91 6.48
CA VAL A 197 -5.16 4.45 5.12
C VAL A 197 -6.50 4.35 4.40
N ASP A 198 -6.91 5.43 3.74
CA ASP A 198 -8.15 5.51 2.96
C ASP A 198 -7.97 6.22 1.61
N ASP A 199 -8.96 6.11 0.73
CA ASP A 199 -9.05 6.81 -0.56
C ASP A 199 -7.79 6.69 -1.42
N PHE A 200 -7.20 5.50 -1.48
CA PHE A 200 -5.99 5.27 -2.25
C PHE A 200 -6.26 5.44 -3.74
N SER A 201 -5.42 6.20 -4.43
CA SER A 201 -5.38 6.29 -5.87
C SER A 201 -3.97 6.26 -6.43
N LEU A 202 -3.83 5.64 -7.60
CA LEU A 202 -2.59 5.53 -8.34
C LEU A 202 -2.87 5.81 -9.82
N SER A 203 -2.12 6.73 -10.40
CA SER A 203 -2.16 7.00 -11.85
C SER A 203 -0.76 7.21 -12.41
N ALA A 204 -0.58 6.93 -13.70
CA ALA A 204 0.66 7.17 -14.42
C ALA A 204 0.55 8.51 -15.13
N ILE A 205 1.66 9.25 -15.22
CA ILE A 205 1.71 10.45 -16.05
C ILE A 205 2.13 10.00 -17.46
N PRO A 206 1.30 10.20 -18.49
CA PRO A 206 1.68 9.79 -19.83
C PRO A 206 2.86 10.62 -20.33
N GLU A 207 3.85 9.95 -20.90
CA GLU A 207 4.98 10.60 -21.55
C GLU A 207 4.47 11.59 -22.62
N PRO A 208 5.05 12.81 -22.73
CA PRO A 208 4.62 13.81 -23.71
C PRO A 208 4.56 13.30 -25.16
N SER A 209 5.34 12.27 -25.49
CA SER A 209 5.42 11.68 -26.83
C SER A 209 4.16 10.88 -27.23
N VAL A 210 3.41 10.31 -26.28
CA VAL A 210 2.16 9.60 -26.56
C VAL A 210 1.10 10.56 -27.12
N TYR A 211 1.05 11.78 -26.58
CA TYR A 211 0.19 12.85 -27.09
C TYR A 211 0.62 13.33 -28.48
N MET A 212 1.93 13.38 -28.76
CA MET A 212 2.42 13.74 -30.09
C MET A 212 2.08 12.69 -31.15
N LEU A 213 2.15 11.39 -30.84
CA LEU A 213 1.83 10.34 -31.82
C LEU A 213 0.34 10.33 -32.19
N LEU A 214 -0.55 10.54 -31.21
CA LEU A 214 -1.99 10.74 -31.43
C LEU A 214 -2.29 12.00 -32.26
N GLY A 215 -1.62 13.12 -31.93
CA GLY A 215 -1.78 14.38 -32.66
C GLY A 215 -1.30 14.31 -34.12
N VAL A 216 -0.14 13.69 -34.36
CA VAL A 216 0.43 13.51 -35.70
C VAL A 216 -0.42 12.53 -36.54
N GLY A 217 -0.95 11.47 -35.94
CA GLY A 217 -1.86 10.53 -36.62
C GLY A 217 -3.15 11.20 -37.13
N LEU A 218 -3.74 12.10 -36.33
CA LEU A 218 -4.91 12.89 -36.74
C LEU A 218 -4.59 13.90 -37.85
N LEU A 219 -3.40 14.51 -37.82
CA LEU A 219 -2.92 15.40 -38.89
C LEU A 219 -2.79 14.66 -40.23
N PHE A 220 -2.23 13.44 -40.26
CA PHE A 220 -2.12 12.65 -41.49
C PHE A 220 -3.48 12.16 -42.02
N CYS A 221 -4.39 11.75 -41.14
CA CYS A 221 -5.76 11.39 -41.53
C CYS A 221 -6.54 12.62 -42.06
N GLY A 222 -6.42 13.77 -41.41
CA GLY A 222 -7.02 15.03 -41.84
C GLY A 222 -6.50 15.49 -43.21
N GLN A 223 -5.19 15.43 -43.44
CA GLN A 223 -4.59 15.77 -44.73
C GLN A 223 -5.03 14.82 -45.86
N ARG A 224 -5.21 13.54 -45.57
CA ARG A 224 -5.70 12.55 -46.55
C ARG A 224 -7.18 12.76 -46.90
N PHE A 225 -7.99 13.21 -45.95
CA PHE A 225 -9.40 13.56 -46.18
C PHE A 225 -9.55 14.88 -46.97
N LEU A 226 -8.70 15.88 -46.69
CA LEU A 226 -8.69 17.15 -47.42
C LEU A 226 -8.21 17.01 -48.88
N ARG A 227 -7.28 16.09 -49.16
CA ARG A 227 -6.84 15.80 -50.53
C ARG A 227 -7.91 15.13 -51.39
N ARG A 228 -8.80 14.32 -50.80
CA ARG A 228 -9.89 13.63 -51.52
C ARG A 228 -11.07 14.53 -51.89
N LYS A 229 -11.23 15.68 -51.24
CA LYS A 229 -12.26 16.67 -51.60
C LYS A 229 -11.83 17.63 -52.73
N ARG A 230 -10.57 17.55 -53.17
CA ARG A 230 -9.98 18.44 -54.18
C ARG A 230 -9.59 17.72 -55.49
N ALA A 231 -10.00 16.47 -55.65
CA ALA A 231 -9.92 15.70 -56.89
C ALA A 231 -11.33 15.36 -57.34
#